data_AF-A0AAV4EIA0-F1
#
_entry.id   AF-A0AAV4EIA0-F1
#
_cell.length_a   1.000
_cell.length_b   1.000
_cell.length_c   1.000
_cell.angle_alpha   90.00
_cell.angle_beta   90.00
_cell.angle_gamma   90.00
#
_symmetry.space_group_name_H-M   'P 1'
#
loop_
_entity.id
_entity.type
_entity.pdbx_description
1 polymer ?
#
loop_
_entity_poly.entity_id
_entity_poly.type
_entity_poly.pdbx_seq_one_letter_code
_entity_poly.pdbx_strand_id
1 'polypeptide(L)'
;MGLSCSVDLRQKLGFSEKDKETSKRVYLCTDEGVELSASSMRGLPQARPVLSPECRDIVLRSWAIIKRDIERVGVVMFMGLLEDENVKDQFVHFRDKSPEELKASAVLRSHVLKVMSAVEKVVARLDDPDKLNKLLHDLGQRHMLYNARPEFLDVS
;
A
#
# COMPACT_ATOMS: atom_id res chain seq x y z
N MET A 1 -2.60 37.51 -8.52
CA MET A 1 -3.40 36.27 -8.45
C MET A 1 -3.32 35.59 -9.81
N GLY A 2 -3.03 34.30 -9.82
CA GLY A 2 -3.20 33.43 -10.99
C GLY A 2 -2.01 33.37 -11.94
N LEU A 3 -1.12 32.40 -11.75
CA LEU A 3 -0.34 31.84 -12.85
C LEU A 3 -0.62 30.34 -12.93
N SER A 4 -1.34 30.02 -14.01
CA SER A 4 -1.59 28.70 -14.57
C SER A 4 -0.27 27.98 -14.81
N CYS A 5 -0.07 26.82 -14.16
CA CYS A 5 1.02 25.89 -14.45
C CYS A 5 0.46 24.45 -14.48
N SER A 6 -0.62 24.24 -15.25
CA SER A 6 -1.21 22.91 -15.44
C SER A 6 -1.18 22.46 -16.90
N VAL A 7 -0.78 23.31 -17.83
CA VAL A 7 -0.84 23.02 -19.28
C VAL A 7 0.47 22.38 -19.77
N ASP A 8 1.62 22.77 -19.21
CA ASP A 8 2.95 22.33 -19.64
C ASP A 8 3.28 20.85 -19.37
N LEU A 9 2.64 20.23 -18.37
CA LEU A 9 2.89 18.82 -18.02
C LEU A 9 2.17 17.84 -18.96
N ARG A 10 1.02 18.22 -19.52
CA ARG A 10 0.25 17.35 -20.42
C ARG A 10 0.92 17.17 -21.78
N GLN A 11 1.53 18.24 -22.30
CA GLN A 11 2.18 18.24 -23.60
C GLN A 11 3.57 17.57 -23.55
N LYS A 12 4.28 17.66 -22.43
CA LYS A 12 5.56 16.95 -22.20
C LYS A 12 5.42 15.44 -22.06
N LEU A 13 4.21 14.95 -21.77
CA LEU A 13 3.92 13.51 -21.58
C LEU A 13 3.24 12.85 -22.79
N GLY A 14 3.12 13.54 -23.93
CA GLY A 14 2.69 12.93 -25.20
C GLY A 14 1.25 12.40 -25.24
N PHE A 15 0.36 12.81 -24.33
CA PHE A 15 -1.04 12.40 -24.38
C PHE A 15 -1.80 13.20 -25.43
N SER A 16 -1.94 12.63 -26.63
CA SER A 16 -2.89 13.11 -27.65
C SER A 16 -4.31 12.69 -27.27
N GLU A 17 -5.26 13.63 -27.30
CA GLU A 17 -6.68 13.36 -27.21
C GLU A 17 -7.16 12.63 -28.46
N LYS A 18 -7.03 11.30 -28.46
CA LYS A 18 -7.78 10.36 -29.30
C LYS A 18 -7.35 8.98 -28.85
N ASP A 19 -8.22 8.32 -28.08
CA ASP A 19 -8.57 6.91 -28.22
C ASP A 19 -9.50 6.55 -27.06
N LYS A 20 -10.80 6.64 -27.35
CA LYS A 20 -11.78 5.80 -26.66
C LYS A 20 -11.48 4.39 -27.12
N GLU A 21 -11.21 3.51 -26.16
CA GLU A 21 -11.45 2.06 -26.17
C GLU A 21 -10.24 1.28 -25.60
N THR A 22 -10.53 0.46 -24.59
CA THR A 22 -9.61 -0.47 -23.89
C THR A 22 -8.49 0.14 -23.06
N SER A 23 -8.84 0.76 -21.92
CA SER A 23 -7.90 0.89 -20.79
C SER A 23 -7.63 -0.51 -20.21
N LYS A 24 -6.71 -1.24 -20.83
CA LYS A 24 -6.14 -2.49 -20.34
C LYS A 24 -5.66 -2.29 -18.90
N ARG A 25 -6.04 -3.24 -18.02
CA ARG A 25 -5.50 -3.35 -16.65
C ARG A 25 -3.99 -3.44 -16.74
N VAL A 26 -3.29 -2.40 -16.29
CA VAL A 26 -1.84 -2.47 -16.09
C VAL A 26 -1.61 -2.88 -14.65
N TYR A 27 -1.31 -4.16 -14.44
CA TYR A 27 -0.60 -4.62 -13.24
C TYR A 27 0.79 -5.05 -13.70
N LEU A 28 1.81 -4.41 -13.12
CA LEU A 28 3.23 -4.85 -13.08
C LEU A 28 3.80 -5.41 -14.40
N CYS A 29 4.32 -4.54 -15.26
CA CYS A 29 5.36 -4.95 -16.23
C CYS A 29 6.64 -4.17 -15.91
N THR A 30 7.71 -4.89 -15.59
CA THR A 30 9.08 -4.38 -15.77
C THR A 30 9.46 -4.50 -17.24
N ASP A 31 10.39 -3.66 -17.71
CA ASP A 31 10.77 -3.48 -19.13
C ASP A 31 11.32 -4.74 -19.86
N GLU A 32 11.46 -5.86 -19.16
CA GLU A 32 11.79 -7.15 -19.74
C GLU A 32 10.51 -8.00 -19.72
N GLY A 33 9.93 -8.23 -20.90
CA GLY A 33 8.64 -8.91 -21.15
C GLY A 33 8.59 -10.40 -20.77
N VAL A 34 9.18 -10.78 -19.65
CA VAL A 34 8.86 -12.02 -18.97
C VAL A 34 7.61 -11.74 -18.14
N GLU A 35 6.45 -12.13 -18.68
CA GLU A 35 5.32 -12.45 -17.82
C GLU A 35 5.83 -13.51 -16.84
N LEU A 36 6.24 -13.08 -15.64
CA LEU A 36 6.20 -13.94 -14.49
C LEU A 36 4.72 -14.21 -14.29
N SER A 37 4.27 -15.24 -15.02
CA SER A 37 2.98 -15.86 -14.88
C SER A 37 2.66 -15.85 -13.40
N ALA A 38 1.50 -15.29 -13.06
CA ALA A 38 0.94 -15.27 -11.73
C ALA A 38 0.73 -16.69 -11.13
N SER A 39 1.36 -17.73 -11.69
CA SER A 39 1.46 -19.09 -11.17
C SER A 39 2.14 -19.20 -9.81
N SER A 40 2.90 -18.20 -9.36
CA SER A 40 3.39 -18.15 -7.96
C SER A 40 2.44 -17.43 -6.99
N MET A 41 1.47 -16.64 -7.49
CA MET A 41 0.39 -16.11 -6.66
C MET A 41 -0.74 -17.13 -6.64
N ARG A 42 -0.85 -17.90 -5.56
CA ARG A 42 -1.90 -18.91 -5.36
C ARG A 42 -3.27 -18.35 -5.78
N GLY A 43 -3.86 -18.97 -6.80
CA GLY A 43 -5.28 -18.91 -7.16
C GLY A 43 -6.00 -17.60 -6.87
N LEU A 44 -5.72 -16.55 -7.65
CA LEU A 44 -6.56 -15.34 -7.63
C LEU A 44 -8.03 -15.76 -7.90
N PRO A 45 -8.96 -15.52 -6.96
CA PRO A 45 -10.33 -15.94 -7.13
C PRO A 45 -10.95 -15.25 -8.36
N GLN A 46 -11.65 -16.02 -9.19
CA GLN A 46 -12.26 -15.55 -10.45
C GLN A 46 -13.26 -14.40 -10.22
N ALA A 47 -13.81 -14.30 -9.02
CA ALA A 47 -14.69 -13.23 -8.57
C ALA A 47 -14.19 -12.62 -7.27
N ARG A 48 -14.50 -11.33 -7.05
CA ARG A 48 -14.18 -10.66 -5.79
C ARG A 48 -14.89 -11.40 -4.65
N PRO A 49 -14.16 -11.87 -3.62
CA PRO A 49 -14.78 -12.49 -2.46
C PRO A 49 -15.68 -11.47 -1.75
N VAL A 50 -16.87 -11.91 -1.37
CA VAL A 50 -17.81 -11.09 -0.61
C VAL A 50 -17.48 -11.22 0.87
N LEU A 51 -17.26 -10.09 1.56
CA LEU A 51 -17.09 -10.06 3.00
C LEU A 51 -18.47 -10.15 3.67
N SER A 52 -18.74 -11.24 4.38
CA SER A 52 -20.02 -11.41 5.08
C SER A 52 -20.22 -10.33 6.16
N PRO A 53 -21.47 -10.00 6.52
CA PRO A 53 -21.76 -9.07 7.61
C PRO A 53 -21.10 -9.46 8.94
N GLU A 54 -21.03 -10.77 9.24
CA GLU A 54 -20.42 -11.31 10.45
C GLU A 54 -18.90 -11.12 10.43
N CYS A 55 -18.24 -11.47 9.32
CA CYS A 55 -16.80 -11.25 9.16
C CYS A 55 -16.44 -9.76 9.26
N ARG A 56 -17.26 -8.89 8.67
CA ARG A 56 -17.12 -7.44 8.75
C ARG A 56 -17.22 -6.95 10.20
N ASP A 57 -18.22 -7.39 10.94
CA ASP A 57 -18.38 -7.02 12.35
C ASP A 57 -17.16 -7.45 13.19
N ILE A 58 -16.62 -8.64 12.94
CA ILE A 58 -15.39 -9.13 13.59
C ILE A 58 -14.23 -8.18 13.29
N VAL A 59 -14.03 -7.77 12.03
CA VAL A 59 -12.95 -6.84 11.65
C VAL A 59 -13.13 -5.48 12.34
N LEU A 60 -14.35 -4.95 12.38
CA LEU A 60 -14.63 -3.67 13.04
C LEU A 60 -14.35 -3.71 14.54
N ARG A 61 -14.80 -4.79 15.21
CA ARG A 61 -14.59 -4.97 16.66
C ARG A 61 -13.12 -5.22 17.01
N SER A 62 -12.42 -6.06 16.25
CA SER A 62 -11.00 -6.33 16.50
C SER A 62 -10.15 -5.09 16.27
N TRP A 63 -10.44 -4.32 15.21
CA TRP A 63 -9.78 -3.07 14.93
C TRP A 63 -10.03 -2.02 16.02
N ALA A 64 -11.23 -1.97 16.60
CA ALA A 64 -11.53 -1.08 17.73
C ALA A 64 -10.67 -1.36 18.98
N ILE A 65 -10.19 -2.60 19.16
CA ILE A 65 -9.23 -2.94 20.23
C ILE A 65 -7.85 -2.37 19.90
N ILE A 66 -7.37 -2.58 18.67
CA ILE A 66 -6.06 -2.09 18.19
C ILE A 66 -5.97 -0.56 18.31
N LYS A 67 -7.06 0.15 17.98
CA LYS A 67 -7.13 1.62 18.05
C LYS A 67 -6.79 2.21 19.41
N ARG A 68 -7.04 1.48 20.51
CA ARG A 68 -6.80 1.97 21.88
C ARG A 68 -5.32 2.29 22.13
N ASP A 69 -4.44 1.55 21.46
CA ASP A 69 -2.99 1.65 21.57
C ASP A 69 -2.34 1.66 20.18
N ILE A 70 -2.91 2.42 19.24
CA ILE A 70 -2.58 2.35 17.81
C ILE A 70 -1.09 2.53 17.50
N GLU A 71 -0.44 3.46 18.19
CA GLU A 71 0.99 3.72 18.01
C GLU A 71 1.83 2.55 18.52
N ARG A 72 1.53 2.05 19.72
CA ARG A 72 2.28 0.96 20.35
C ARG A 72 2.15 -0.34 19.54
N VAL A 73 0.92 -0.69 19.16
CA VAL A 73 0.65 -1.87 18.32
C VAL A 73 1.32 -1.71 16.96
N GLY A 74 1.23 -0.54 16.36
CA GLY A 74 1.87 -0.25 15.08
C GLY A 74 3.39 -0.37 15.15
N VAL A 75 4.03 0.11 16.24
CA VAL A 75 5.48 -0.03 16.43
C VAL A 75 5.85 -1.50 16.58
N VAL A 76 5.13 -2.28 17.37
CA VAL A 76 5.39 -3.73 17.52
C VAL A 76 5.28 -4.45 16.17
N MET A 77 4.20 -4.21 15.44
CA MET A 77 3.96 -4.80 14.12
C MET A 77 5.07 -4.43 13.13
N PHE A 78 5.41 -3.15 13.04
CA PHE A 78 6.39 -2.67 12.06
C PHE A 78 7.83 -3.05 12.45
N MET A 79 8.14 -3.13 13.74
CA MET A 79 9.42 -3.69 14.19
C MET A 79 9.56 -5.15 13.79
N GLY A 80 8.50 -5.96 13.90
CA GLY A 80 8.49 -7.35 13.41
C GLY A 80 8.75 -7.45 11.91
N LEU A 81 8.19 -6.53 11.11
CA LEU A 81 8.48 -6.44 9.67
C LEU A 81 9.96 -6.14 9.37
N LEU A 82 10.59 -5.31 10.20
CA LEU A 82 12.01 -4.94 10.06
C LEU A 82 12.98 -5.99 10.62
N GLU A 83 12.50 -7.10 11.18
CA GLU A 83 13.35 -8.23 11.58
C GLU A 83 13.92 -8.99 10.37
N ASP A 84 13.23 -8.96 9.22
CA ASP A 84 13.80 -9.41 7.95
C ASP A 84 14.69 -8.32 7.36
N GLU A 85 16.00 -8.57 7.34
CA GLU A 85 16.99 -7.63 6.81
C GLU A 85 16.74 -7.30 5.33
N ASN A 86 16.19 -8.22 4.52
CA ASN A 86 15.86 -7.94 3.11
C ASN A 86 14.77 -6.87 2.98
N VAL A 87 13.81 -6.90 3.91
CA VAL A 87 12.73 -5.91 4.01
C VAL A 87 13.28 -4.61 4.56
N LYS A 88 14.07 -4.68 5.65
CA LYS A 88 14.67 -3.52 6.31
C LYS A 88 15.56 -2.71 5.37
N ASP A 89 16.30 -3.38 4.48
CA ASP A 89 17.15 -2.74 3.46
C ASP A 89 16.39 -1.86 2.47
N GLN A 90 15.09 -2.09 2.28
CA GLN A 90 14.23 -1.24 1.45
C GLN A 90 13.95 0.12 2.13
N PHE A 91 14.14 0.22 3.44
CA PHE A 91 13.89 1.44 4.21
C PHE A 91 15.22 2.17 4.49
N VAL A 92 15.63 3.04 3.56
CA VAL A 92 16.90 3.81 3.64
C VAL A 92 17.10 4.53 4.98
N HIS A 93 16.04 5.01 5.63
CA HIS A 93 16.13 5.69 6.92
C HIS A 93 16.27 4.75 8.14
N PHE A 94 16.11 3.44 7.96
CA PHE A 94 16.03 2.42 9.01
C PHE A 94 17.07 1.31 8.88
N ARG A 95 17.56 1.01 7.66
CA ARG A 95 18.49 -0.11 7.39
C ARG A 95 19.74 -0.14 8.28
N ASP A 96 20.33 1.03 8.54
CA ASP A 96 21.58 1.15 9.31
C ASP A 96 21.35 1.32 10.84
N LYS A 97 20.11 1.17 11.32
CA LYS A 97 19.76 1.39 12.74
C LYS A 97 19.61 0.07 13.50
N SER A 98 20.01 0.11 14.76
CA SER A 98 19.75 -0.97 15.72
C SER A 98 18.27 -1.03 16.09
N PRO A 99 17.76 -2.18 16.58
CA PRO A 99 16.39 -2.29 17.07
C PRO A 99 16.05 -1.27 18.17
N GLU A 100 17.00 -0.95 19.03
CA GLU A 100 16.85 0.03 20.12
C GLU A 100 16.71 1.45 19.57
N GLU A 101 17.54 1.81 18.58
CA GLU A 101 17.47 3.10 17.89
C GLU A 101 16.15 3.27 17.13
N LEU A 102 15.68 2.20 16.49
CA LEU A 102 14.39 2.17 15.80
C LEU A 102 13.23 2.38 16.79
N LYS A 103 13.21 1.67 17.91
CA LYS A 103 12.19 1.84 18.96
C LYS A 103 12.15 3.26 19.53
N ALA A 104 13.30 3.94 19.59
CA ALA A 104 13.41 5.33 20.05
C ALA A 104 13.08 6.37 18.95
N SER A 105 13.08 5.97 17.67
CA SER A 105 12.98 6.86 16.52
C SER A 105 11.60 7.52 16.36
N ALA A 106 11.56 8.85 16.46
CA ALA A 106 10.37 9.64 16.13
C ALA A 106 9.96 9.52 14.65
N VAL A 107 10.95 9.34 13.76
CA VAL A 107 10.70 9.11 12.32
C VAL A 107 9.97 7.78 12.11
N LEU A 108 10.35 6.73 12.84
CA LEU A 108 9.65 5.44 12.79
C LEU A 108 8.22 5.59 13.28
N ARG A 109 8.01 6.21 14.46
CA ARG A 109 6.65 6.44 15.01
C ARG A 109 5.76 7.18 14.02
N SER A 110 6.26 8.24 13.38
CA SER A 110 5.52 8.98 12.35
C SER A 110 5.17 8.09 11.15
N HIS A 111 6.11 7.25 10.69
CA HIS A 111 5.86 6.32 9.60
C HIS A 111 4.80 5.28 9.96
N VAL A 112 4.94 4.65 11.13
CA VAL A 112 3.97 3.70 11.69
C VAL A 112 2.57 4.29 11.74
N LEU A 113 2.41 5.51 12.23
CA LEU A 113 1.11 6.17 12.28
C LEU A 113 0.50 6.38 10.89
N LYS A 114 1.31 6.62 9.86
CA LYS A 114 0.82 6.69 8.47
C LYS A 114 0.33 5.33 7.96
N VAL A 115 1.04 4.25 8.29
CA VAL A 115 0.63 2.87 7.95
C VAL A 115 -0.67 2.52 8.65
N MET A 116 -0.75 2.70 9.98
CA MET A 116 -1.95 2.41 10.75
C MET A 116 -3.15 3.26 10.30
N SER A 117 -2.92 4.53 9.93
CA SER A 117 -3.97 5.39 9.35
C SER A 117 -4.44 4.92 7.97
N ALA A 118 -3.58 4.29 7.17
CA ALA A 118 -4.00 3.69 5.91
C ALA A 118 -4.91 2.48 6.15
N VAL A 119 -4.56 1.63 7.13
CA VAL A 119 -5.40 0.50 7.55
C VAL A 119 -6.75 0.97 8.11
N GLU A 120 -6.78 2.03 8.94
CA GLU A 120 -8.04 2.64 9.41
C GLU A 120 -8.93 3.03 8.23
N LYS A 121 -8.35 3.69 7.21
CA LYS A 121 -9.12 4.15 6.05
C LYS A 121 -9.73 2.98 5.27
N VAL A 122 -9.04 1.83 5.22
CA VAL A 122 -9.53 0.59 4.62
C VAL A 122 -10.67 0.02 5.47
N VAL A 123 -10.46 -0.16 6.77
CA VAL A 123 -11.47 -0.71 7.71
C VAL A 123 -12.74 0.14 7.71
N ALA A 124 -12.61 1.47 7.65
CA ALA A 124 -13.74 2.40 7.61
C ALA A 124 -14.53 2.41 6.29
N ARG A 125 -14.09 1.66 5.26
CA ARG A 125 -14.70 1.61 3.91
C ARG A 125 -15.00 0.20 3.44
N LEU A 126 -15.05 -0.77 4.36
CA LEU A 126 -15.33 -2.17 3.99
C LEU A 126 -16.68 -2.32 3.28
N ASP A 127 -17.62 -1.38 3.45
CA ASP A 127 -18.99 -1.37 2.90
C ASP A 127 -19.07 -0.69 1.53
N ASP A 128 -17.99 -0.03 1.10
CA ASP A 128 -17.89 0.66 -0.17
C ASP A 128 -16.71 0.08 -0.98
N PRO A 129 -16.94 -1.04 -1.70
CA PRO A 129 -15.90 -1.70 -2.45
C PRO A 129 -15.22 -0.77 -3.47
N ASP A 130 -15.95 0.16 -4.07
CA ASP A 130 -15.41 1.06 -5.11
C ASP A 130 -14.45 2.09 -4.52
N LYS A 131 -14.82 2.71 -3.39
CA LYS A 131 -13.89 3.59 -2.65
C LYS A 131 -12.70 2.82 -2.11
N LEU A 132 -12.91 1.58 -1.65
CA LEU A 132 -11.83 0.73 -1.17
C LEU A 132 -10.83 0.40 -2.28
N ASN A 133 -11.31 0.00 -3.47
CA ASN A 133 -10.45 -0.26 -4.62
C ASN A 133 -9.62 0.96 -4.99
N LYS A 134 -10.26 2.13 -5.10
CA LYS A 134 -9.56 3.37 -5.43
C LYS A 134 -8.48 3.69 -4.40
N LEU A 135 -8.82 3.60 -3.11
CA LEU A 135 -7.88 3.85 -2.02
C LEU A 135 -6.65 2.92 -2.09
N LEU A 136 -6.88 1.62 -2.30
CA LEU A 136 -5.79 0.63 -2.37
C LEU A 136 -4.96 0.79 -3.64
N HIS A 137 -5.58 1.14 -4.76
CA HIS A 137 -4.87 1.42 -6.01
C HIS A 137 -3.96 2.66 -5.89
N ASP A 138 -4.48 3.76 -5.34
CA ASP A 138 -3.70 4.98 -5.10
C ASP A 138 -2.56 4.74 -4.09
N LEU A 139 -2.77 3.85 -3.12
CA LEU A 139 -1.74 3.41 -2.18
C LEU A 139 -0.65 2.59 -2.90
N GLY A 140 -1.03 1.64 -3.74
CA GLY A 140 -0.11 0.81 -4.53
C GLY A 140 0.75 1.64 -5.48
N GLN A 141 0.16 2.61 -6.18
CA GLN A 141 0.90 3.54 -7.05
C GLN A 141 1.99 4.30 -6.29
N ARG A 142 1.72 4.75 -5.06
CA ARG A 142 2.74 5.40 -4.22
C ARG A 142 3.86 4.45 -3.83
N HIS A 143 3.56 3.18 -3.55
CA HIS A 143 4.59 2.19 -3.24
C HIS A 143 5.51 1.90 -4.44
N MET A 144 4.99 1.94 -5.67
CA MET A 144 5.83 1.89 -6.87
C MET A 144 6.79 3.08 -6.94
N LEU A 145 6.31 4.29 -6.62
CA LEU A 145 7.17 5.49 -6.57
C LEU A 145 8.24 5.43 -5.47
N TYR A 146 8.00 4.64 -4.41
CA TYR A 146 8.98 4.40 -3.35
C TYR A 146 9.96 3.27 -3.69
N ASN A 147 9.88 2.69 -4.90
CA ASN A 147 10.62 1.49 -5.31
C ASN A 147 10.39 0.29 -4.36
N ALA A 148 9.22 0.24 -3.71
CA ALA A 148 8.86 -0.92 -2.90
C ALA A 148 8.63 -2.12 -3.83
N ARG A 149 9.44 -3.15 -3.66
CA ARG A 149 9.31 -4.38 -4.44
C ARG A 149 8.01 -5.09 -4.05
N PRO A 150 7.14 -5.46 -5.01
CA PRO A 150 5.87 -6.14 -4.73
C PRO A 150 6.03 -7.44 -3.93
N GLU A 151 7.18 -8.11 -4.08
CA GLU A 151 7.55 -9.33 -3.35
C GLU A 151 7.49 -9.15 -1.81
N PHE A 152 7.70 -7.92 -1.32
CA PHE A 152 7.65 -7.62 0.10
C PHE A 152 6.26 -7.24 0.64
N LEU A 153 5.22 -7.28 -0.20
CA LEU A 153 3.84 -7.01 0.24
C LEU A 153 3.15 -8.25 0.81
N ASP A 154 3.62 -9.45 0.45
CA ASP A 154 3.08 -10.75 0.89
C ASP A 154 3.97 -11.41 1.97
N VAL A 155 4.78 -10.62 2.67
CA VAL A 155 5.62 -11.11 3.77
C VAL A 155 4.68 -11.40 4.95
N SER A 156 4.35 -12.67 5.15
CA SER A 156 3.50 -13.18 6.24
C SER A 156 3.92 -14.58 6.63
#